data_AF-P40602-F1
#
_entry.id   AF-P40602-F1
#
_cell.length_a   1.000
_cell.length_b   1.000
_cell.length_c   1.000
_cell.angle_alpha   90.00
_cell.angle_beta   90.00
_cell.angle_gamma   90.00
#
_symmetry.space_group_name_H-M   'P 1'
#
loop_
_entity.id
_entity.type
_entity.pdbx_description
1 polymer ?
#
loop_
_entity_poly.entity_id
_entity_poly.type
_entity_poly.pdbx_seq_one_letter_code
_entity_poly.pdbx_strand_id
1 'polypeptide(L)'
;MKRSSLVDSCSYSRIFRSIFCLLSFCIFFLTTTNAQVMHRRLWPWPLWPRPYPQPWPMNPPTPDPSPKPVAPPGPSSKPVAPPGPSPCPSPPPKPQPKPPPAPSPSPCPSPPPKPQPKPVPPPACPPTPPKPQPKPAPPPEPKPAPPPAPKPVPCPSPPKPPAPTPKPVPPHGPPPKPAPAPTPAPSPKPAPSPPKPENKTIPAVFFFGDSVFDTGNNNNLETKIKSNYRPYGMDFKFRVATGRFSNGMVASDYLAKYMGVKEIVPAYLDPKIQPNDLLTGVSFASGGAGYNPTTSEAANAIPMLDQLTYFQDYIEKVNRLVRQEKSQYKLAGLEKTNQLISKGVAIVVGGSNDLIITYFGSGAQRLKNDIDSYTTIIADSAASFVLQLYGYGARRIGVIGTPPLGCVPSQRLKKKKICNEELNYASQLFNSKLLLILGQLSKTLPNSTFVYMDIYTIISQMLETPAAYGFEETKKPCCKTGLLSAGALCKKSTSKICPNTSSYLFWDGVHPTQRAYKTINKVLIKEYLHVLSK
;
A
#
# COMPACT_ATOMS: atom_id res chain seq x y z
N MET A 1 64.29 39.60 24.78
CA MET A 1 63.73 40.65 25.66
C MET A 1 62.26 40.88 25.29
N LYS A 2 61.40 40.91 26.32
CA LYS A 2 59.94 41.24 26.37
C LYS A 2 58.91 40.27 25.72
N ARG A 3 58.20 39.60 26.64
CA ARG A 3 56.99 38.75 26.57
C ARG A 3 55.72 39.60 26.78
N SER A 4 54.55 38.98 26.56
CA SER A 4 53.15 39.45 26.74
C SER A 4 52.52 40.11 25.52
N SER A 5 51.30 39.80 25.10
CA SER A 5 50.26 38.86 25.55
C SER A 5 49.16 38.92 24.49
N LEU A 6 48.63 37.78 24.03
CA LEU A 6 47.32 37.73 23.36
C LEU A 6 46.73 36.34 23.64
N VAL A 7 46.18 36.22 24.85
CA VAL A 7 45.44 35.06 25.32
C VAL A 7 43.97 35.48 25.30
N ASP A 8 43.29 35.46 24.15
CA ASP A 8 41.84 35.70 24.10
C ASP A 8 41.07 35.00 22.95
N SER A 9 41.75 34.40 21.95
CA SER A 9 41.05 33.77 20.82
C SER A 9 40.45 32.38 21.08
N CYS A 10 40.72 31.72 22.21
CA CYS A 10 40.19 30.37 22.48
C CYS A 10 38.80 30.37 23.14
N SER A 11 38.39 31.46 23.80
CA SER A 11 37.10 31.50 24.51
C SER A 11 35.90 31.67 23.56
N TYR A 12 36.08 32.44 22.47
CA TYR A 12 35.02 32.68 21.49
C TYR A 12 34.55 31.42 20.76
N SER A 13 35.45 30.45 20.52
CA SER A 13 35.12 29.20 19.82
C SER A 13 34.25 28.25 20.66
N ARG A 14 34.43 28.23 22.00
CA ARG A 14 33.60 27.41 22.90
C ARG A 14 32.20 27.99 23.09
N ILE A 15 32.08 29.32 23.14
CA ILE A 15 30.79 30.01 23.24
C ILE A 15 29.98 29.80 21.95
N PHE A 16 30.58 29.95 20.78
CA PHE A 16 29.89 29.70 19.51
C PHE A 16 29.44 28.25 19.34
N ARG A 17 30.27 27.27 19.73
CA ARG A 17 29.86 25.85 19.71
C ARG A 17 28.71 25.56 20.67
N SER A 18 28.70 26.17 21.86
CA SER A 18 27.60 25.99 22.81
C SER A 18 26.30 26.63 22.33
N ILE A 19 26.36 27.82 21.74
CA ILE A 19 25.19 28.50 21.17
C ILE A 19 24.63 27.70 19.97
N PHE A 20 25.49 27.17 19.10
CA PHE A 20 25.05 26.37 17.96
C PHE A 20 24.45 25.03 18.39
N CYS A 21 25.02 24.36 19.40
CA CYS A 21 24.42 23.17 20.01
C CYS A 21 23.07 23.46 20.65
N LEU A 22 22.94 24.56 21.40
CA LEU A 22 21.66 24.96 22.01
C LEU A 22 20.61 25.30 20.95
N LEU A 23 20.96 26.04 19.89
CA LEU A 23 20.04 26.34 18.79
C LEU A 23 19.62 25.08 18.03
N SER A 24 20.54 24.16 17.72
CA SER A 24 20.19 22.88 17.10
C SER A 24 19.31 22.02 18.01
N PHE A 25 19.56 22.02 19.33
CA PHE A 25 18.72 21.30 20.29
C PHE A 25 17.32 21.93 20.39
N CYS A 26 17.22 23.27 20.42
CA CYS A 26 15.94 23.97 20.41
C CYS A 26 15.15 23.71 19.11
N ILE A 27 15.80 23.73 17.94
CA ILE A 27 15.15 23.42 16.66
C ILE A 27 14.69 21.95 16.63
N PHE A 28 15.51 21.01 17.11
CA PHE A 28 15.14 19.59 17.17
C PHE A 28 13.97 19.35 18.13
N PHE A 29 13.96 20.01 19.30
CA PHE A 29 12.84 19.93 20.23
C PHE A 29 11.59 20.60 19.68
N LEU A 30 11.69 21.75 19.00
CA LEU A 30 10.54 22.42 18.38
C LEU A 30 9.96 21.64 17.20
N THR A 31 10.77 20.99 16.37
CA THR A 31 10.27 20.17 15.26
C THR A 31 9.67 18.85 15.74
N THR A 32 10.30 18.19 16.72
CA THR A 32 9.74 16.94 17.30
C THR A 32 8.49 17.21 18.13
N THR A 33 8.44 18.30 18.91
CA THR A 33 7.22 18.67 19.62
C THR A 33 6.13 19.14 18.67
N ASN A 34 6.41 19.92 17.62
CA ASN A 34 5.38 20.27 16.64
C ASN A 34 4.89 19.03 15.87
N ALA A 35 5.76 18.09 15.52
CA ALA A 35 5.35 16.82 14.93
C ALA A 35 4.45 16.04 15.89
N GLN A 36 4.83 15.89 17.17
CA GLN A 36 4.03 15.21 18.17
C GLN A 36 2.71 15.94 18.52
N VAL A 37 2.71 17.27 18.54
CA VAL A 37 1.53 18.10 18.82
C VAL A 37 0.57 18.09 17.64
N MET A 38 1.06 18.17 16.40
CA MET A 38 0.22 17.98 15.20
C MET A 38 -0.33 16.56 15.15
N HIS A 39 0.48 15.56 15.49
CA HIS A 39 0.05 14.16 15.53
C HIS A 39 -0.97 13.88 16.65
N ARG A 40 -0.93 14.61 17.78
CA ARG A 40 -1.94 14.52 18.86
C ARG A 40 -3.18 15.38 18.60
N ARG A 41 -3.06 16.54 17.94
CA ARG A 41 -4.20 17.43 17.62
C ARG A 41 -5.02 16.92 16.45
N LEU A 42 -4.39 16.30 15.46
CA LEU A 42 -5.10 15.69 14.32
C LEU A 42 -5.58 14.27 14.66
N TRP A 43 -4.99 13.62 15.67
CA TRP A 43 -5.36 12.27 16.09
C TRP A 43 -5.27 12.09 17.61
N PRO A 44 -6.35 12.39 18.36
CA PRO A 44 -6.44 11.91 19.73
C PRO A 44 -6.53 10.38 19.65
N TRP A 45 -5.48 9.69 20.10
CA TRP A 45 -5.52 8.25 20.31
C TRP A 45 -6.78 7.93 21.12
N PRO A 46 -7.62 6.97 20.70
CA PRO A 46 -8.61 6.41 21.60
C PRO A 46 -7.86 5.95 22.85
N LEU A 47 -8.28 6.38 24.03
CA LEU A 47 -7.75 5.85 25.29
C LEU A 47 -8.17 4.37 25.36
N TRP A 48 -7.30 3.48 24.87
CA TRP A 48 -7.47 2.05 25.03
C TRP A 48 -7.32 1.69 26.50
N PRO A 49 -8.29 0.98 27.12
CA PRO A 49 -8.04 0.32 28.37
C PRO A 49 -7.40 -1.03 28.06
N ARG A 50 -6.11 -1.19 28.40
CA ARG A 50 -5.53 -2.30 29.18
C ARG A 50 -4.11 -2.72 28.77
N PRO A 51 -3.33 -3.23 29.74
CA PRO A 51 -1.90 -3.05 29.83
C PRO A 51 -1.12 -4.11 29.05
N TYR A 52 0.03 -3.72 28.52
CA TYR A 52 1.09 -4.67 28.21
C TYR A 52 1.42 -5.47 29.49
N PRO A 53 1.35 -6.81 29.49
CA PRO A 53 2.06 -7.59 30.47
C PRO A 53 3.56 -7.39 30.21
N GLN A 54 4.30 -6.99 31.25
CA GLN A 54 5.76 -6.99 31.20
C GLN A 54 6.31 -8.37 30.79
N PRO A 55 7.48 -8.43 30.13
CA PRO A 55 8.12 -9.71 29.83
C PRO A 55 8.57 -10.37 31.14
N TRP A 56 7.95 -11.50 31.49
CA TRP A 56 8.43 -12.37 32.55
C TRP A 56 9.62 -13.21 32.07
N PRO A 57 10.55 -13.56 32.98
CA PRO A 57 11.82 -14.19 32.63
C PRO A 57 11.62 -15.64 32.18
N MET A 58 12.41 -16.04 31.18
CA MET A 58 12.44 -17.39 30.65
C MET A 58 12.91 -18.40 31.71
N ASN A 59 12.03 -19.35 32.04
CA ASN A 59 12.44 -20.69 32.46
C ASN A 59 11.64 -21.70 31.60
N PRO A 60 12.32 -22.65 30.92
CA PRO A 60 11.66 -23.62 30.04
C PRO A 60 10.86 -24.66 30.86
N PRO A 61 9.74 -25.20 30.33
CA PRO A 61 9.04 -26.29 31.00
C PRO A 61 9.84 -27.59 30.89
N THR A 62 9.93 -28.33 32.00
CA THR A 62 10.46 -29.71 32.06
C THR A 62 9.61 -30.67 31.20
N PRO A 63 10.23 -31.71 30.58
CA PRO A 63 9.53 -32.63 29.70
C PRO A 63 8.60 -33.58 30.48
N ASP A 64 7.41 -33.80 29.92
CA ASP A 64 6.38 -34.73 30.40
C ASP A 64 6.92 -36.18 30.41
N PRO A 65 6.63 -37.02 31.42
CA PRO A 65 7.16 -38.38 31.47
C PRO A 65 6.41 -39.30 30.51
N SER A 66 7.16 -40.01 29.67
CA SER A 66 6.68 -41.05 28.74
C SER A 66 5.77 -42.10 29.41
N PRO A 67 4.78 -42.65 28.67
CA PRO A 67 3.85 -43.64 29.21
C PRO A 67 4.54 -45.00 29.43
N LYS A 68 4.32 -45.59 30.61
CA LYS A 68 4.80 -46.95 30.97
C LYS A 68 4.00 -48.04 30.24
N PRO A 69 4.63 -49.18 29.86
CA PRO A 69 3.92 -50.32 29.25
C PRO A 69 3.11 -51.13 30.25
N VAL A 70 1.98 -51.67 29.79
CA VAL A 70 1.03 -52.53 30.49
C VAL A 70 1.57 -53.96 30.62
N ALA A 71 1.44 -54.59 31.80
CA ALA A 71 1.61 -56.03 32.01
C ALA A 71 0.34 -56.62 32.69
N PRO A 72 -0.07 -57.88 32.38
CA PRO A 72 -1.36 -58.43 32.79
C PRO A 72 -1.35 -59.19 34.14
N PRO A 73 -2.51 -59.52 34.72
CA PRO A 73 -2.67 -59.78 36.15
C PRO A 73 -2.65 -61.28 36.53
N GLY A 74 -2.24 -61.57 37.77
CA GLY A 74 -2.43 -62.87 38.44
C GLY A 74 -2.02 -62.84 39.93
N PRO A 75 -2.63 -63.64 40.84
CA PRO A 75 -3.04 -63.13 42.15
C PRO A 75 -2.46 -63.83 43.42
N SER A 76 -2.39 -63.04 44.50
CA SER A 76 -2.74 -63.27 45.93
C SER A 76 -1.98 -64.23 46.88
N SER A 77 -1.95 -63.77 48.15
CA SER A 77 -1.65 -64.39 49.46
C SER A 77 -0.16 -64.46 49.88
N LYS A 78 0.29 -64.18 51.12
CA LYS A 78 -0.27 -63.72 52.44
C LYS A 78 0.93 -63.21 53.32
N PRO A 79 0.70 -62.55 54.49
CA PRO A 79 1.64 -61.62 55.16
C PRO A 79 2.31 -62.11 56.46
N VAL A 80 3.43 -61.48 56.87
CA VAL A 80 4.05 -61.55 58.23
C VAL A 80 4.67 -60.18 58.64
N ALA A 81 4.66 -59.89 59.95
CA ALA A 81 4.67 -58.59 60.66
C ALA A 81 6.07 -58.13 61.22
N PRO A 82 6.20 -56.91 61.82
CA PRO A 82 7.46 -56.13 61.98
C PRO A 82 7.97 -55.93 63.44
N PRO A 83 9.13 -55.23 63.64
CA PRO A 83 9.33 -54.27 64.76
C PRO A 83 9.98 -52.96 64.25
N GLY A 84 9.71 -51.71 64.70
CA GLY A 84 9.78 -51.06 66.02
C GLY A 84 10.48 -49.67 65.83
N PRO A 85 10.14 -48.58 66.54
CA PRO A 85 10.26 -47.21 66.01
C PRO A 85 11.54 -46.43 66.41
N SER A 86 11.89 -45.39 65.64
CA SER A 86 12.86 -44.35 66.01
C SER A 86 12.30 -42.93 65.74
N PRO A 87 12.75 -41.88 66.47
CA PRO A 87 11.97 -40.69 66.77
C PRO A 87 12.04 -39.57 65.73
N CYS A 88 11.01 -38.71 65.70
CA CYS A 88 10.83 -37.60 64.76
C CYS A 88 11.71 -36.37 65.07
N PRO A 89 12.20 -35.64 64.04
CA PRO A 89 12.52 -34.22 64.15
C PRO A 89 11.30 -33.34 63.82
N SER A 90 11.17 -32.24 64.57
CA SER A 90 10.05 -31.29 64.58
C SER A 90 9.81 -30.55 63.26
N PRO A 91 8.55 -30.16 62.95
CA PRO A 91 8.22 -29.46 61.71
C PRO A 91 8.62 -27.96 61.76
N PRO A 92 9.02 -27.35 60.63
CA PRO A 92 9.22 -25.91 60.54
C PRO A 92 7.88 -25.14 60.60
N PRO A 93 7.89 -23.85 60.98
CA PRO A 93 6.68 -23.08 61.30
C PRO A 93 5.78 -22.90 60.07
N LYS A 94 4.46 -23.01 60.26
CA LYS A 94 3.46 -22.66 59.24
C LYS A 94 3.62 -21.18 58.84
N PRO A 95 3.63 -20.84 57.54
CA PRO A 95 3.48 -19.45 57.11
C PRO A 95 2.13 -18.90 57.58
N GLN A 96 2.16 -17.74 58.23
CA GLN A 96 0.96 -16.99 58.64
C GLN A 96 0.05 -16.71 57.43
N PRO A 97 -1.29 -16.71 57.62
CA PRO A 97 -2.22 -16.28 56.59
C PRO A 97 -1.92 -14.82 56.20
N LYS A 98 -1.82 -14.55 54.89
CA LYS A 98 -1.80 -13.17 54.37
C LYS A 98 -3.08 -12.45 54.85
N PRO A 99 -3.00 -11.19 55.33
CA PRO A 99 -4.19 -10.40 55.62
C PRO A 99 -5.10 -10.33 54.39
N PRO A 100 -6.44 -10.33 54.56
CA PRO A 100 -7.35 -10.13 53.46
C PRO A 100 -7.05 -8.78 52.76
N PRO A 101 -7.30 -8.68 51.44
CA PRO A 101 -7.21 -7.39 50.75
C PRO A 101 -8.12 -6.38 51.44
N ALA A 102 -7.66 -5.13 51.53
CA ALA A 102 -8.48 -4.02 52.00
C ALA A 102 -9.82 -3.97 51.24
N PRO A 103 -10.92 -3.53 51.88
CA PRO A 103 -12.20 -3.39 51.22
C PRO A 103 -12.05 -2.53 49.97
N SER A 104 -12.66 -2.98 48.87
CA SER A 104 -12.74 -2.18 47.64
C SER A 104 -13.27 -0.79 47.98
N PRO A 105 -12.72 0.30 47.40
CA PRO A 105 -13.35 1.59 47.50
C PRO A 105 -14.80 1.45 47.05
N SER A 106 -15.73 1.95 47.85
CA SER A 106 -17.12 2.10 47.41
C SER A 106 -17.11 2.90 46.10
N PRO A 107 -18.00 2.58 45.15
CA PRO A 107 -18.10 3.33 43.92
C PRO A 107 -18.28 4.80 44.27
N CYS A 108 -17.41 5.66 43.74
CA CYS A 108 -17.63 7.09 43.82
C CYS A 108 -19.05 7.37 43.31
N PRO A 109 -19.87 8.15 44.03
CA PRO A 109 -21.16 8.56 43.52
C PRO A 109 -20.92 9.21 42.16
N SER A 110 -21.72 8.78 41.18
CA SER A 110 -21.75 9.38 39.84
C SER A 110 -21.76 10.91 40.00
N PRO A 111 -20.91 11.65 39.26
CA PRO A 111 -21.01 13.09 39.29
C PRO A 111 -22.44 13.48 38.91
N PRO A 112 -23.06 14.42 39.62
CA PRO A 112 -24.40 14.89 39.28
C PRO A 112 -24.41 15.29 37.79
N PRO A 113 -25.51 15.03 37.07
CA PRO A 113 -25.62 15.41 35.67
C PRO A 113 -25.23 16.88 35.56
N LYS A 114 -24.26 17.18 34.68
CA LYS A 114 -23.93 18.58 34.36
C LYS A 114 -25.25 19.29 34.04
N PRO A 115 -25.51 20.48 34.62
CA PRO A 115 -26.69 21.26 34.29
C PRO A 115 -26.83 21.30 32.78
N GLN A 116 -27.99 20.86 32.27
CA GLN A 116 -28.33 21.09 30.87
C GLN A 116 -28.09 22.57 30.60
N PRO A 117 -27.34 22.92 29.54
CA PRO A 117 -27.34 24.29 29.06
C PRO A 117 -28.80 24.70 28.87
N LYS A 118 -29.20 25.81 29.48
CA LYS A 118 -30.50 26.44 29.17
C LYS A 118 -30.63 26.49 27.64
N PRO A 119 -31.83 26.24 27.10
CA PRO A 119 -32.08 26.42 25.67
C PRO A 119 -31.50 27.76 25.25
N VAL A 120 -30.60 27.74 24.28
CA VAL A 120 -30.11 28.98 23.68
C VAL A 120 -31.36 29.67 23.13
N PRO A 121 -31.68 30.91 23.57
CA PRO A 121 -32.79 31.65 23.01
C PRO A 121 -32.60 31.72 21.49
N PRO A 122 -33.68 31.59 20.70
CA PRO A 122 -33.55 31.69 19.25
C PRO A 122 -32.80 32.98 18.91
N PRO A 123 -31.74 32.91 18.06
CA PRO A 123 -31.15 34.13 17.56
C PRO A 123 -32.25 34.90 16.83
N ALA A 124 -32.35 36.19 17.15
CA ALA A 124 -33.29 37.09 16.55
C ALA A 124 -33.30 36.97 15.02
N CYS A 125 -34.50 37.03 14.45
CA CYS A 125 -34.69 37.26 13.02
C CYS A 125 -33.88 38.50 12.55
N PRO A 126 -33.50 38.50 11.27
CA PRO A 126 -32.16 38.82 10.80
C PRO A 126 -32.02 40.32 10.47
N PRO A 127 -30.81 40.86 10.31
CA PRO A 127 -30.65 41.93 9.36
C PRO A 127 -30.87 41.34 7.96
N THR A 128 -31.67 42.04 7.18
CA THR A 128 -31.93 41.78 5.77
C THR A 128 -30.64 41.45 5.01
N PRO A 129 -30.72 40.61 3.95
CA PRO A 129 -29.57 40.31 3.11
C PRO A 129 -28.94 41.62 2.65
N PRO A 130 -27.61 41.72 2.55
CA PRO A 130 -27.03 42.81 1.80
C PRO A 130 -27.68 42.76 0.41
N LYS A 131 -28.30 43.88 0.04
CA LYS A 131 -28.85 44.09 -1.30
C LYS A 131 -27.77 43.62 -2.28
N PRO A 132 -28.10 42.80 -3.32
CA PRO A 132 -27.11 42.26 -4.23
C PRO A 132 -26.20 43.39 -4.67
N GLN A 133 -24.92 43.30 -4.30
CA GLN A 133 -23.92 44.21 -4.84
C GLN A 133 -24.03 44.05 -6.37
N PRO A 134 -24.18 45.14 -7.13
CA PRO A 134 -24.24 45.06 -8.58
C PRO A 134 -23.08 44.21 -9.02
N LYS A 135 -23.40 43.08 -9.67
CA LYS A 135 -22.41 42.21 -10.30
C LYS A 135 -21.46 43.16 -11.05
N PRO A 136 -20.14 43.13 -10.80
CA PRO A 136 -19.22 43.89 -11.61
C PRO A 136 -19.61 43.63 -13.06
N ALA A 137 -19.85 44.70 -13.82
CA ALA A 137 -20.12 44.55 -15.24
C ALA A 137 -19.07 43.58 -15.79
N PRO A 138 -19.47 42.56 -16.56
CA PRO A 138 -18.50 41.66 -17.15
C PRO A 138 -17.44 42.54 -17.81
N PRO A 139 -16.14 42.25 -17.62
CA PRO A 139 -15.11 42.98 -18.34
C PRO A 139 -15.53 42.96 -19.82
N PRO A 140 -15.38 44.09 -20.54
CA PRO A 140 -15.78 44.17 -21.94
C PRO A 140 -15.24 42.93 -22.64
N GLU A 141 -16.15 42.23 -23.32
CA GLU A 141 -15.83 41.05 -24.10
C GLU A 141 -14.53 41.36 -24.86
N PRO A 142 -13.48 40.52 -24.72
CA PRO A 142 -12.27 40.74 -25.50
C PRO A 142 -12.73 40.84 -26.94
N LYS A 143 -12.47 42.00 -27.58
CA LYS A 143 -12.69 42.16 -29.03
C LYS A 143 -12.20 40.87 -29.68
N PRO A 144 -13.00 40.25 -30.57
CA PRO A 144 -12.59 39.04 -31.25
C PRO A 144 -11.16 39.25 -31.71
N ALA A 145 -10.24 38.42 -31.23
CA ALA A 145 -8.89 38.44 -31.75
C ALA A 145 -9.03 38.37 -33.27
N PRO A 146 -8.38 39.27 -34.03
CA PRO A 146 -8.47 39.23 -35.48
C PRO A 146 -8.17 37.80 -35.92
N PRO A 147 -8.94 37.26 -36.88
CA PRO A 147 -8.75 35.89 -37.35
C PRO A 147 -7.25 35.70 -37.59
N PRO A 148 -6.66 34.59 -37.11
CA PRO A 148 -5.24 34.36 -37.29
C PRO A 148 -4.93 34.56 -38.76
N ALA A 149 -3.96 35.43 -39.04
CA ALA A 149 -3.47 35.66 -40.40
C ALA A 149 -3.30 34.30 -41.07
N PRO A 150 -3.78 34.14 -42.33
CA PRO A 150 -3.74 32.86 -43.01
C PRO A 150 -2.32 32.32 -42.87
N LYS A 151 -2.19 31.15 -42.21
CA LYS A 151 -0.90 30.49 -42.06
C LYS A 151 -0.27 30.44 -43.46
N PRO A 152 1.03 30.76 -43.60
CA PRO A 152 1.71 30.60 -44.86
C PRO A 152 1.36 29.23 -45.40
N VAL A 153 0.77 29.20 -46.59
CA VAL A 153 0.46 27.96 -47.31
C VAL A 153 1.73 27.13 -47.25
N PRO A 154 1.72 25.93 -46.65
CA PRO A 154 2.89 25.07 -46.68
C PRO A 154 3.26 24.92 -48.15
N CYS A 155 4.49 25.29 -48.53
CA CYS A 155 5.01 24.98 -49.85
C CYS A 155 4.67 23.52 -50.16
N PRO A 156 4.24 23.21 -51.40
CA PRO A 156 3.96 21.84 -51.79
C PRO A 156 5.17 21.01 -51.39
N SER A 157 4.95 20.02 -50.51
CA SER A 157 5.98 19.01 -50.30
C SER A 157 6.29 18.42 -51.67
N PRO A 158 7.58 18.27 -52.05
CA PRO A 158 7.94 17.65 -53.31
C PRO A 158 7.17 16.33 -53.46
N PRO A 159 6.71 15.98 -54.68
CA PRO A 159 6.04 14.72 -54.90
C PRO A 159 6.93 13.60 -54.35
N LYS A 160 6.36 12.75 -53.48
CA LYS A 160 7.06 11.54 -53.03
C LYS A 160 7.59 10.83 -54.28
N PRO A 161 8.85 10.35 -54.27
CA PRO A 161 9.36 9.54 -55.36
C PRO A 161 8.38 8.40 -55.63
N PRO A 162 8.20 7.99 -56.89
CA PRO A 162 7.40 6.81 -57.21
C PRO A 162 7.89 5.67 -56.33
N ALA A 163 6.97 5.02 -55.61
CA ALA A 163 7.28 3.77 -54.95
C ALA A 163 7.89 2.83 -56.01
N PRO A 164 9.00 2.14 -55.71
CA PRO A 164 9.64 1.27 -56.67
C PRO A 164 8.59 0.26 -57.15
N THR A 165 8.41 0.22 -58.47
CA THR A 165 7.53 -0.72 -59.16
C THR A 165 7.83 -2.11 -58.62
N PRO A 166 6.81 -2.89 -58.17
CA PRO A 166 7.03 -4.26 -57.77
C PRO A 166 7.70 -4.99 -58.94
N LYS A 167 8.92 -5.49 -58.72
CA LYS A 167 9.56 -6.40 -59.69
C LYS A 167 8.55 -7.52 -60.01
N PRO A 168 8.41 -7.91 -61.29
CA PRO A 168 7.56 -9.01 -61.68
C PRO A 168 7.91 -10.23 -60.82
N VAL A 169 6.93 -10.71 -60.06
CA VAL A 169 7.04 -12.00 -59.38
C VAL A 169 7.23 -13.05 -60.48
N PRO A 170 8.31 -13.85 -60.45
CA PRO A 170 8.54 -14.91 -61.43
C PRO A 170 7.33 -15.87 -61.47
N PRO A 171 7.04 -16.49 -62.62
CA PRO A 171 5.94 -17.44 -62.70
C PRO A 171 6.14 -18.54 -61.66
N HIS A 172 5.08 -18.86 -60.93
CA HIS A 172 5.05 -19.96 -59.99
C HIS A 172 5.51 -21.24 -60.69
N GLY A 173 6.74 -21.66 -60.40
CA GLY A 173 7.23 -22.98 -60.76
C GLY A 173 6.34 -24.07 -60.15
N PRO A 174 6.30 -25.27 -60.76
CA PRO A 174 5.44 -26.35 -60.30
C PRO A 174 5.67 -26.62 -58.81
N PRO A 175 4.62 -26.93 -58.06
CA PRO A 175 4.71 -27.13 -56.62
C PRO A 175 5.78 -28.19 -56.31
N PRO A 176 6.67 -27.95 -55.33
CA PRO A 176 7.65 -28.94 -54.94
C PRO A 176 6.90 -30.18 -54.44
N LYS A 177 7.33 -31.33 -54.98
CA LYS A 177 6.83 -32.66 -54.61
C LYS A 177 6.80 -32.80 -53.08
N PRO A 178 5.74 -33.36 -52.47
CA PRO A 178 5.62 -33.45 -51.03
C PRO A 178 6.86 -34.13 -50.43
N ALA A 179 7.59 -33.39 -49.60
CA ALA A 179 8.64 -33.97 -48.79
C ALA A 179 8.01 -35.02 -47.85
N PRO A 180 8.71 -36.13 -47.56
CA PRO A 180 8.20 -37.14 -46.64
C PRO A 180 7.86 -36.48 -45.31
N ALA A 181 6.72 -36.86 -44.73
CA ALA A 181 6.29 -36.36 -43.43
C ALA A 181 7.46 -36.48 -42.43
N PRO A 182 7.85 -35.39 -41.75
CA PRO A 182 8.87 -35.49 -40.72
C PRO A 182 8.34 -36.41 -39.63
N THR A 183 9.15 -37.40 -39.28
CA THR A 183 8.95 -38.29 -38.14
C THR A 183 8.54 -37.46 -36.93
N PRO A 184 7.56 -37.89 -36.12
CA PRO A 184 7.06 -37.09 -35.00
C PRO A 184 8.23 -36.67 -34.11
N ALA A 185 8.50 -35.36 -34.07
CA ALA A 185 9.48 -34.82 -33.13
C ALA A 185 9.04 -35.26 -31.72
N PRO A 186 9.96 -35.76 -30.88
CA PRO A 186 9.63 -36.14 -29.52
C PRO A 186 8.98 -34.94 -28.84
N SER A 187 7.83 -35.18 -28.20
CA SER A 187 7.07 -34.16 -27.49
C SER A 187 8.02 -33.26 -26.69
N PRO A 188 7.88 -31.91 -26.77
CA PRO A 188 8.74 -31.03 -26.01
C PRO A 188 8.62 -31.42 -24.54
N LYS A 189 9.76 -31.77 -23.95
CA LYS A 189 9.86 -32.06 -22.51
C LYS A 189 9.15 -30.93 -21.76
N PRO A 190 8.27 -31.21 -20.79
CA PRO A 190 7.54 -30.17 -20.07
C PRO A 190 8.52 -29.09 -19.63
N ALA A 191 8.24 -27.84 -19.97
CA ALA A 191 9.01 -26.72 -19.42
C ALA A 191 9.07 -26.91 -17.90
N PRO A 192 10.24 -26.74 -17.26
CA PRO A 192 10.37 -26.98 -15.83
C PRO A 192 9.29 -26.18 -15.11
N SER A 193 8.48 -26.88 -14.31
CA SER A 193 7.48 -26.27 -13.45
C SER A 193 8.11 -25.09 -12.72
N PRO A 194 7.42 -23.94 -12.57
CA PRO A 194 7.95 -22.85 -11.77
C PRO A 194 8.33 -23.40 -10.38
N PRO A 195 9.43 -22.93 -9.77
CA PRO A 195 9.90 -23.45 -8.50
C PRO A 195 8.73 -23.43 -7.50
N LYS A 196 8.46 -24.59 -6.90
CA LYS A 196 7.50 -24.73 -5.80
C LYS A 196 7.92 -23.73 -4.72
N PRO A 197 7.01 -22.93 -4.13
CA PRO A 197 7.42 -21.90 -3.19
C PRO A 197 7.99 -22.57 -1.93
N GLU A 198 9.32 -22.64 -1.85
CA GLU A 198 10.06 -23.17 -0.70
C GLU A 198 10.16 -22.18 0.47
N ASN A 199 9.46 -21.04 0.40
CA ASN A 199 9.38 -20.09 1.51
C ASN A 199 8.02 -20.15 2.22
N LYS A 200 7.84 -21.12 3.12
CA LYS A 200 6.72 -21.20 4.08
C LYS A 200 6.76 -20.08 5.16
N THR A 201 7.38 -18.93 4.89
CA THR A 201 7.66 -17.92 5.93
C THR A 201 6.64 -16.79 6.01
N ILE A 202 5.89 -16.52 4.93
CA ILE A 202 4.87 -15.44 4.90
C ILE A 202 3.47 -16.08 4.91
N PRO A 203 2.70 -15.96 6.01
CA PRO A 203 1.39 -16.59 6.10
C PRO A 203 0.26 -15.78 5.46
N ALA A 204 0.41 -14.46 5.32
CA ALA A 204 -0.60 -13.56 4.76
C ALA A 204 0.02 -12.30 4.14
N VAL A 205 -0.68 -11.70 3.17
CA VAL A 205 -0.31 -10.39 2.60
C VAL A 205 -1.52 -9.46 2.61
N PHE A 206 -1.34 -8.24 3.10
CA PHE A 206 -2.38 -7.22 3.22
C PHE A 206 -2.06 -6.07 2.28
N PHE A 207 -2.96 -5.76 1.34
CA PHE A 207 -2.73 -4.70 0.35
C PHE A 207 -3.55 -3.46 0.65
N PHE A 208 -2.91 -2.30 0.63
CA PHE A 208 -3.51 -0.98 0.86
C PHE A 208 -3.12 -0.03 -0.25
N GLY A 209 -3.98 0.92 -0.57
CA GLY A 209 -3.66 1.93 -1.57
C GLY A 209 -4.76 2.20 -2.57
N ASP A 210 -4.33 2.35 -3.82
CA ASP A 210 -5.15 2.78 -4.94
C ASP A 210 -5.51 1.66 -5.93
N SER A 211 -5.86 2.03 -7.17
CA SER A 211 -6.26 1.14 -8.24
C SER A 211 -5.19 0.10 -8.64
N VAL A 212 -3.92 0.31 -8.27
CA VAL A 212 -2.84 -0.65 -8.51
C VAL A 212 -3.05 -1.96 -7.74
N PHE A 213 -3.70 -1.89 -6.58
CA PHE A 213 -4.03 -3.05 -5.75
C PHE A 213 -5.53 -3.32 -5.59
N ASP A 214 -6.41 -2.46 -6.10
CA ASP A 214 -7.85 -2.67 -6.05
C ASP A 214 -8.26 -3.91 -6.88
N THR A 215 -8.92 -4.83 -6.20
CA THR A 215 -9.42 -6.08 -6.78
C THR A 215 -10.95 -6.14 -6.82
N GLY A 216 -11.64 -5.04 -6.49
CA GLY A 216 -13.09 -4.93 -6.51
C GLY A 216 -13.73 -4.12 -5.38
N ASN A 217 -12.97 -3.43 -4.52
CA ASN A 217 -13.55 -2.65 -3.41
C ASN A 217 -14.41 -1.49 -3.93
N ASN A 218 -14.11 -0.96 -5.11
CA ASN A 218 -14.93 0.09 -5.74
C ASN A 218 -16.26 -0.39 -6.35
N ASN A 219 -16.50 -1.71 -6.43
CA ASN A 219 -17.63 -2.25 -7.21
C ASN A 219 -18.99 -1.76 -6.69
N ASN A 220 -19.14 -1.68 -5.37
CA ASN A 220 -20.39 -1.34 -4.69
C ASN A 220 -20.44 0.12 -4.20
N LEU A 221 -19.42 0.93 -4.50
CA LEU A 221 -19.39 2.36 -4.15
C LEU A 221 -20.14 3.21 -5.18
N GLU A 222 -20.71 4.33 -4.76
CA GLU A 222 -21.27 5.34 -5.67
C GLU A 222 -20.15 6.23 -6.24
N THR A 223 -19.30 5.62 -7.08
CA THR A 223 -18.18 6.27 -7.76
C THR A 223 -18.19 6.00 -9.26
N LYS A 224 -17.62 6.94 -10.03
CA LYS A 224 -17.30 6.73 -11.46
C LYS A 224 -16.00 5.94 -11.66
N ILE A 225 -15.17 5.81 -10.62
CA ILE A 225 -13.88 5.11 -10.68
C ILE A 225 -14.12 3.61 -10.48
N LYS A 226 -14.58 2.93 -11.53
CA LYS A 226 -14.82 1.48 -11.53
C LYS A 226 -14.18 0.79 -12.73
N SER A 227 -13.95 -0.51 -12.59
CA SER A 227 -13.40 -1.39 -13.63
C SER A 227 -14.07 -2.78 -13.63
N ASN A 228 -15.29 -2.90 -13.09
CA ASN A 228 -16.12 -4.11 -13.11
C ASN A 228 -16.96 -4.25 -14.39
N TYR A 229 -16.44 -3.79 -15.52
CA TYR A 229 -17.07 -3.88 -16.83
C TYR A 229 -16.03 -4.15 -17.92
N ARG A 230 -16.43 -4.83 -18.99
CA ARG A 230 -15.58 -4.99 -20.19
C ARG A 230 -15.20 -3.61 -20.75
N PRO A 231 -13.95 -3.40 -21.19
CA PRO A 231 -12.96 -4.43 -21.52
C PRO A 231 -12.03 -4.84 -20.36
N TYR A 232 -12.20 -4.29 -19.15
CA TYR A 232 -11.42 -4.74 -18.00
C TYR A 232 -11.66 -6.24 -17.73
N GLY A 233 -10.62 -6.93 -17.26
CA GLY A 233 -10.67 -8.37 -16.97
C GLY A 233 -10.80 -9.29 -18.19
N MET A 234 -10.64 -8.81 -19.43
CA MET A 234 -10.75 -9.64 -20.64
C MET A 234 -9.72 -10.78 -20.74
N ASP A 235 -8.58 -10.63 -20.07
CA ASP A 235 -7.49 -11.62 -19.93
C ASP A 235 -7.45 -12.24 -18.52
N PHE A 236 -8.38 -11.85 -17.63
CA PHE A 236 -8.57 -12.50 -16.34
C PHE A 236 -9.19 -13.89 -16.52
N LYS A 237 -9.11 -14.73 -15.47
CA LYS A 237 -9.75 -16.04 -15.47
C LYS A 237 -11.24 -15.91 -15.83
N PHE A 238 -11.69 -16.72 -16.79
CA PHE A 238 -13.05 -16.69 -17.35
C PHE A 238 -13.49 -15.34 -17.97
N ARG A 239 -12.54 -14.44 -18.26
CA ARG A 239 -12.77 -13.13 -18.88
C ARG A 239 -13.75 -12.23 -18.09
N VAL A 240 -13.73 -12.35 -16.76
CA VAL A 240 -14.63 -11.63 -15.86
C VAL A 240 -14.00 -10.32 -15.39
N ALA A 241 -14.74 -9.23 -15.53
CA ALA A 241 -14.37 -7.92 -15.01
C ALA A 241 -14.66 -7.86 -13.50
N THR A 242 -13.62 -8.05 -12.68
CA THR A 242 -13.75 -8.14 -11.21
C THR A 242 -13.65 -6.80 -10.47
N GLY A 243 -13.35 -5.70 -11.17
CA GLY A 243 -12.97 -4.44 -10.53
C GLY A 243 -11.46 -4.23 -10.43
N ARG A 244 -10.68 -5.06 -11.12
CA ARG A 244 -9.25 -4.86 -11.36
C ARG A 244 -9.03 -3.85 -12.48
N PHE A 245 -8.23 -2.81 -12.22
CA PHE A 245 -7.87 -1.77 -13.18
C PHE A 245 -6.79 -2.24 -14.16
N SER A 246 -7.10 -3.30 -14.92
CA SER A 246 -6.23 -3.98 -15.88
C SER A 246 -7.07 -4.80 -16.87
N ASN A 247 -6.47 -5.24 -17.97
CA ASN A 247 -7.05 -6.32 -18.77
C ASN A 247 -7.12 -7.65 -18.01
N GLY A 248 -6.44 -7.81 -16.87
CA GLY A 248 -6.50 -9.04 -16.08
C GLY A 248 -6.07 -8.86 -14.63
N MET A 249 -5.16 -9.70 -14.13
CA MET A 249 -4.56 -9.60 -12.81
C MET A 249 -3.82 -8.25 -12.63
N VAL A 250 -3.79 -7.78 -11.38
CA VAL A 250 -3.11 -6.54 -10.97
C VAL A 250 -1.92 -6.86 -10.07
N ALA A 251 -1.23 -5.83 -9.56
CA ALA A 251 0.01 -6.02 -8.81
C ALA A 251 -0.18 -6.86 -7.53
N SER A 252 -1.30 -6.70 -6.81
CA SER A 252 -1.57 -7.45 -5.58
C SER A 252 -1.62 -8.96 -5.81
N ASP A 253 -2.23 -9.40 -6.92
CA ASP A 253 -2.26 -10.80 -7.30
C ASP A 253 -0.87 -11.37 -7.57
N TYR A 254 -0.03 -10.64 -8.32
CA TYR A 254 1.32 -11.09 -8.65
C TYR A 254 2.23 -11.11 -7.42
N LEU A 255 2.16 -10.10 -6.55
CA LEU A 255 2.94 -10.06 -5.32
C LEU A 255 2.56 -11.22 -4.40
N ALA A 256 1.26 -11.45 -4.14
CA ALA A 256 0.81 -12.57 -3.32
C ALA A 256 1.22 -13.93 -3.92
N LYS A 257 1.14 -14.07 -5.25
CA LYS A 257 1.56 -15.28 -5.95
C LYS A 257 3.06 -15.53 -5.82
N TYR A 258 3.88 -14.50 -6.03
CA TYR A 258 5.33 -14.64 -5.95
C TYR A 258 5.85 -14.79 -4.52
N MET A 259 5.10 -14.33 -3.52
CA MET A 259 5.34 -14.62 -2.10
C MET A 259 4.87 -16.02 -1.68
N GLY A 260 4.21 -16.77 -2.56
CA GLY A 260 3.72 -18.13 -2.27
C GLY A 260 2.47 -18.18 -1.39
N VAL A 261 1.72 -17.08 -1.28
CA VAL A 261 0.57 -16.96 -0.34
C VAL A 261 -0.74 -17.36 -1.01
N LYS A 262 -1.06 -16.78 -2.17
CA LYS A 262 -2.27 -17.11 -2.95
C LYS A 262 -2.15 -16.63 -4.39
N GLU A 263 -2.91 -17.24 -5.30
CA GLU A 263 -2.89 -16.85 -6.71
C GLU A 263 -3.72 -15.60 -7.03
N ILE A 264 -4.87 -15.44 -6.35
CA ILE A 264 -5.84 -14.36 -6.61
C ILE A 264 -6.19 -13.71 -5.28
N VAL A 265 -6.04 -12.39 -5.19
CA VAL A 265 -6.34 -11.62 -3.98
C VAL A 265 -7.79 -11.13 -4.02
N PRO A 266 -8.64 -11.49 -3.04
CA PRO A 266 -10.01 -10.96 -2.98
C PRO A 266 -10.03 -9.53 -2.45
N ALA A 267 -11.04 -8.78 -2.86
CA ALA A 267 -11.35 -7.48 -2.29
C ALA A 267 -12.01 -7.68 -0.94
N TYR A 268 -11.61 -6.91 0.07
CA TYR A 268 -12.17 -7.02 1.42
C TYR A 268 -13.69 -6.82 1.44
N LEU A 269 -14.21 -5.91 0.61
CA LEU A 269 -15.63 -5.59 0.50
C LEU A 269 -16.39 -6.48 -0.50
N ASP A 270 -15.77 -7.54 -1.04
CA ASP A 270 -16.51 -8.50 -1.87
C ASP A 270 -17.50 -9.28 -0.99
N PRO A 271 -18.82 -9.19 -1.23
CA PRO A 271 -19.81 -9.94 -0.45
C PRO A 271 -19.65 -11.46 -0.56
N LYS A 272 -18.87 -11.96 -1.53
CA LYS A 272 -18.62 -13.39 -1.76
C LYS A 272 -17.36 -13.90 -1.06
N ILE A 273 -16.64 -13.05 -0.32
CA ILE A 273 -15.39 -13.43 0.35
C ILE A 273 -15.61 -14.60 1.33
N GLN A 274 -14.73 -15.61 1.27
CA GLN A 274 -14.82 -16.76 2.16
C GLN A 274 -13.97 -16.57 3.42
N PRO A 275 -14.31 -17.20 4.56
CA PRO A 275 -13.50 -17.13 5.78
C PRO A 275 -12.00 -17.44 5.58
N ASN A 276 -11.70 -18.47 4.77
CA ASN A 276 -10.32 -18.87 4.49
C ASN A 276 -9.53 -17.85 3.66
N ASP A 277 -10.22 -17.02 2.87
CA ASP A 277 -9.57 -15.93 2.15
C ASP A 277 -8.98 -14.92 3.13
N LEU A 278 -9.67 -14.66 4.23
CA LEU A 278 -9.21 -13.76 5.27
C LEU A 278 -7.90 -14.25 5.90
N LEU A 279 -7.77 -15.55 6.18
CA LEU A 279 -6.59 -16.12 6.85
C LEU A 279 -5.28 -15.99 6.06
N THR A 280 -5.36 -15.67 4.77
CA THR A 280 -4.20 -15.49 3.88
C THR A 280 -4.05 -14.04 3.37
N GLY A 281 -4.88 -13.13 3.88
CA GLY A 281 -4.86 -11.70 3.57
C GLY A 281 -5.66 -11.29 2.33
N VAL A 282 -5.92 -9.99 2.21
CA VAL A 282 -6.89 -9.40 1.28
C VAL A 282 -6.39 -8.05 0.76
N SER A 283 -7.11 -7.48 -0.21
CA SER A 283 -6.91 -6.08 -0.62
C SER A 283 -7.95 -5.17 0.03
N PHE A 284 -7.49 -4.13 0.71
CA PHE A 284 -8.27 -2.99 1.21
C PHE A 284 -8.21 -1.79 0.26
N ALA A 285 -7.37 -1.86 -0.78
CA ALA A 285 -7.12 -0.78 -1.71
C ALA A 285 -8.36 -0.39 -2.54
N SER A 286 -8.44 0.89 -2.92
CA SER A 286 -9.59 1.46 -3.62
C SER A 286 -9.14 2.38 -4.74
N GLY A 287 -9.63 2.15 -5.95
CA GLY A 287 -9.33 3.00 -7.10
C GLY A 287 -9.65 4.48 -6.82
N GLY A 288 -8.68 5.36 -7.05
CA GLY A 288 -8.80 6.80 -6.78
C GLY A 288 -8.33 7.24 -5.40
N ALA A 289 -7.91 6.31 -4.53
CA ALA A 289 -7.39 6.67 -3.22
C ALA A 289 -6.06 7.44 -3.29
N GLY A 290 -5.82 8.32 -2.32
CA GLY A 290 -4.56 9.03 -2.13
C GLY A 290 -4.25 9.28 -0.66
N TYR A 291 -3.01 9.64 -0.35
CA TYR A 291 -2.59 10.01 1.00
C TYR A 291 -3.19 11.34 1.46
N ASN A 292 -3.56 12.21 0.53
CA ASN A 292 -4.35 13.40 0.82
C ASN A 292 -5.85 13.01 0.81
N PRO A 293 -6.60 13.21 1.90
CA PRO A 293 -8.02 12.86 1.96
C PRO A 293 -8.86 13.46 0.83
N THR A 294 -8.56 14.71 0.43
CA THR A 294 -9.27 15.39 -0.66
C THR A 294 -9.13 14.67 -2.01
N THR A 295 -8.07 13.89 -2.20
CA THR A 295 -7.90 13.05 -3.39
C THR A 295 -9.00 12.00 -3.48
N SER A 296 -9.23 11.26 -2.39
CA SER A 296 -10.27 10.23 -2.34
C SER A 296 -11.68 10.83 -2.38
N GLU A 297 -11.88 11.95 -1.67
CA GLU A 297 -13.15 12.70 -1.67
C GLU A 297 -13.55 13.12 -3.09
N ALA A 298 -12.63 13.69 -3.87
CA ALA A 298 -12.90 14.12 -5.24
C ALA A 298 -13.31 12.96 -6.17
N ALA A 299 -12.93 11.73 -5.83
CA ALA A 299 -13.22 10.52 -6.59
C ALA A 299 -14.38 9.69 -6.02
N ASN A 300 -14.97 10.07 -4.88
CA ASN A 300 -15.82 9.19 -4.06
C ASN A 300 -15.19 7.81 -3.84
N ALA A 301 -13.87 7.76 -3.63
CA ALA A 301 -13.11 6.55 -3.36
C ALA A 301 -12.98 6.32 -1.85
N ILE A 302 -12.63 5.11 -1.43
CA ILE A 302 -12.35 4.82 -0.01
C ILE A 302 -11.05 5.53 0.38
N PRO A 303 -11.07 6.49 1.32
CA PRO A 303 -9.87 7.14 1.83
C PRO A 303 -8.88 6.16 2.43
N MET A 304 -7.57 6.47 2.39
CA MET A 304 -6.55 5.61 3.02
C MET A 304 -6.89 5.30 4.49
N LEU A 305 -7.39 6.30 5.23
CA LEU A 305 -7.80 6.09 6.61
C LEU A 305 -8.84 4.98 6.77
N ASP A 306 -9.89 4.99 5.95
CA ASP A 306 -10.96 4.01 6.02
C ASP A 306 -10.45 2.60 5.70
N GLN A 307 -9.40 2.49 4.87
CA GLN A 307 -8.72 1.21 4.64
C GLN A 307 -8.06 0.66 5.92
N LEU A 308 -7.56 1.54 6.80
CA LEU A 308 -7.07 1.12 8.13
C LEU A 308 -8.22 0.70 9.05
N THR A 309 -9.38 1.37 8.98
CA THR A 309 -10.58 0.95 9.69
C THR A 309 -11.05 -0.44 9.23
N TYR A 310 -11.03 -0.71 7.92
CA TYR A 310 -11.30 -2.04 7.39
C TYR A 310 -10.27 -3.08 7.83
N PHE A 311 -9.01 -2.68 8.01
CA PHE A 311 -8.00 -3.57 8.56
C PHE A 311 -8.25 -3.92 10.03
N GLN A 312 -8.73 -2.97 10.85
CA GLN A 312 -9.16 -3.25 12.22
C GLN A 312 -10.33 -4.26 12.23
N ASP A 313 -11.37 -4.04 11.43
CA ASP A 313 -12.51 -4.97 11.32
C ASP A 313 -12.05 -6.35 10.79
N TYR A 314 -11.11 -6.38 9.84
CA TYR A 314 -10.45 -7.62 9.40
C TYR A 314 -9.76 -8.37 10.56
N ILE A 315 -8.98 -7.68 11.40
CA ILE A 315 -8.31 -8.30 12.57
C ILE A 315 -9.35 -8.90 13.52
N GLU A 316 -10.46 -8.21 13.76
CA GLU A 316 -11.55 -8.75 14.57
C GLU A 316 -12.19 -10.00 13.95
N LYS A 317 -12.48 -9.98 12.64
CA LYS A 317 -13.04 -11.12 11.90
C LYS A 317 -12.11 -12.32 11.97
N VAL A 318 -10.81 -12.14 11.73
CA VAL A 318 -9.82 -13.23 11.85
C VAL A 318 -9.75 -13.77 13.27
N ASN A 319 -9.73 -12.90 14.28
CA ASN A 319 -9.72 -13.34 15.68
C ASN A 319 -10.96 -14.18 16.03
N ARG A 320 -12.13 -13.88 15.45
CA ARG A 320 -13.34 -14.71 15.60
C ARG A 320 -13.18 -16.06 14.91
N LEU A 321 -12.71 -16.09 13.66
CA LEU A 321 -12.51 -17.33 12.90
C LEU A 321 -11.53 -18.29 13.57
N VAL A 322 -10.39 -17.75 14.03
CA VAL A 322 -9.35 -18.55 14.66
C VAL A 322 -9.78 -19.09 16.03
N ARG A 323 -10.66 -18.40 16.75
CA ARG A 323 -11.27 -18.91 17.99
C ARG A 323 -12.24 -20.05 17.74
N GLN A 324 -12.98 -20.02 16.64
CA GLN A 324 -13.92 -21.08 16.29
C GLN A 324 -13.20 -22.39 15.94
N GLU A 325 -12.00 -22.34 15.35
CA GLU A 325 -11.19 -23.54 15.09
C GLU A 325 -10.67 -24.24 16.35
N LYS A 326 -10.61 -23.55 17.49
CA LYS A 326 -10.09 -24.08 18.76
C LYS A 326 -10.98 -23.64 19.91
N SER A 327 -12.05 -24.39 20.14
CA SER A 327 -13.11 -24.14 21.13
C SER A 327 -12.66 -23.98 22.58
N GLN A 328 -11.36 -24.20 22.91
CA GLN A 328 -10.93 -24.30 24.30
C GLN A 328 -10.19 -23.08 24.89
N TYR A 329 -9.66 -22.11 24.12
CA TYR A 329 -8.93 -20.98 24.74
C TYR A 329 -9.01 -19.66 23.95
N LYS A 330 -9.73 -18.67 24.50
CA LYS A 330 -9.84 -17.28 23.98
C LYS A 330 -8.48 -16.63 23.71
N LEU A 331 -7.48 -16.92 24.55
CA LEU A 331 -6.12 -16.37 24.47
C LEU A 331 -5.35 -16.88 23.24
N ALA A 332 -5.54 -18.16 22.87
CA ALA A 332 -4.89 -18.78 21.72
C ALA A 332 -5.30 -18.12 20.39
N GLY A 333 -6.55 -17.65 20.28
CA GLY A 333 -7.03 -16.97 19.09
C GLY A 333 -6.40 -15.60 18.86
N LEU A 334 -6.21 -14.83 19.94
CA LEU A 334 -5.55 -13.52 19.87
C LEU A 334 -4.07 -13.69 19.51
N GLU A 335 -3.39 -14.66 20.12
CA GLU A 335 -1.99 -14.94 19.83
C GLU A 335 -1.79 -15.36 18.36
N LYS A 336 -2.60 -16.29 17.84
CA LYS A 336 -2.53 -16.72 16.44
C LYS A 336 -2.89 -15.58 15.47
N THR A 337 -3.82 -14.69 15.83
CA THR A 337 -4.11 -13.48 15.04
C THR A 337 -2.91 -12.53 15.03
N ASN A 338 -2.34 -12.23 16.21
CA ASN A 338 -1.15 -11.37 16.32
C ASN A 338 0.03 -11.95 15.54
N GLN A 339 0.26 -13.26 15.61
CA GLN A 339 1.29 -13.93 14.84
C GLN A 339 1.03 -13.84 13.33
N LEU A 340 -0.23 -13.95 12.88
CA LEU A 340 -0.60 -13.79 11.47
C LEU A 340 -0.25 -12.39 10.97
N ILE A 341 -0.63 -11.35 11.73
CA ILE A 341 -0.35 -9.96 11.37
C ILE A 341 1.15 -9.65 11.43
N SER A 342 1.86 -10.13 12.47
CA SER A 342 3.27 -9.82 12.65
C SER A 342 4.18 -10.55 11.66
N LYS A 343 3.84 -11.79 11.29
CA LYS A 343 4.60 -12.58 10.29
C LYS A 343 4.16 -12.30 8.86
N GLY A 344 2.94 -11.82 8.67
CA GLY A 344 2.42 -11.36 7.39
C GLY A 344 3.12 -10.09 6.89
N VAL A 345 2.86 -9.75 5.64
CA VAL A 345 3.44 -8.56 4.99
C VAL A 345 2.32 -7.58 4.63
N ALA A 346 2.44 -6.33 5.05
CA ALA A 346 1.57 -5.26 4.57
C ALA A 346 2.26 -4.53 3.41
N ILE A 347 1.55 -4.29 2.31
CA ILE A 347 2.07 -3.56 1.16
C ILE A 347 1.16 -2.38 0.86
N VAL A 348 1.75 -1.19 0.82
CA VAL A 348 1.05 0.09 0.62
C VAL A 348 1.49 0.72 -0.69
N VAL A 349 0.56 1.22 -1.49
CA VAL A 349 0.84 2.01 -2.70
C VAL A 349 -0.03 3.28 -2.70
N GLY A 350 0.53 4.42 -3.06
CA GLY A 350 -0.21 5.69 -3.07
C GLY A 350 0.65 6.85 -3.57
N GLY A 351 0.11 8.07 -3.55
CA GLY A 351 0.81 9.26 -4.05
C GLY A 351 0.51 9.58 -5.52
N SER A 352 0.25 8.56 -6.35
CA SER A 352 0.00 8.75 -7.79
C SER A 352 -1.23 9.62 -8.06
N ASN A 353 -2.34 9.36 -7.37
CA ASN A 353 -3.56 10.16 -7.49
C ASN A 353 -3.39 11.54 -6.84
N ASP A 354 -2.65 11.63 -5.73
CA ASP A 354 -2.36 12.91 -5.07
C ASP A 354 -1.61 13.86 -6.00
N LEU A 355 -0.69 13.32 -6.80
CA LEU A 355 0.05 14.08 -7.80
C LEU A 355 -0.78 14.32 -9.06
N ILE A 356 -1.39 13.31 -9.68
CA ILE A 356 -2.10 13.47 -10.97
C ILE A 356 -3.41 14.26 -10.83
N ILE A 357 -4.23 13.91 -9.84
CA ILE A 357 -5.62 14.39 -9.72
C ILE A 357 -5.67 15.65 -8.84
N THR A 358 -5.02 15.62 -7.69
CA THR A 358 -5.17 16.67 -6.67
C THR A 358 -4.22 17.83 -6.90
N TYR A 359 -2.92 17.57 -7.01
CA TYR A 359 -1.93 18.61 -7.25
C TYR A 359 -1.89 19.04 -8.71
N PHE A 360 -1.61 18.11 -9.64
CA PHE A 360 -1.49 18.47 -11.05
C PHE A 360 -2.83 18.61 -11.80
N GLY A 361 -3.93 18.13 -11.21
CA GLY A 361 -5.26 18.11 -11.82
C GLY A 361 -6.13 19.33 -11.48
N SER A 362 -7.40 19.08 -11.18
CA SER A 362 -8.44 20.13 -11.06
C SER A 362 -8.53 20.81 -9.69
N GLY A 363 -7.70 20.40 -8.73
CA GLY A 363 -7.69 20.97 -7.39
C GLY A 363 -6.99 22.33 -7.32
N ALA A 364 -7.33 23.13 -6.32
CA ALA A 364 -6.63 24.37 -5.98
C ALA A 364 -5.31 24.11 -5.23
N GLN A 365 -4.81 22.88 -5.18
CA GLN A 365 -3.72 22.51 -4.29
C GLN A 365 -2.40 23.21 -4.63
N ARG A 366 -2.10 23.40 -5.92
CA ARG A 366 -0.95 24.21 -6.39
C ARG A 366 -1.02 25.67 -5.99
N LEU A 367 -2.21 26.19 -5.68
CA LEU A 367 -2.38 27.56 -5.19
C LEU A 367 -2.11 27.66 -3.68
N LYS A 368 -2.13 26.53 -2.97
CA LYS A 368 -1.95 26.48 -1.52
C LYS A 368 -0.53 26.09 -1.11
N ASN A 369 0.07 25.15 -1.82
CA ASN A 369 1.39 24.62 -1.51
C ASN A 369 2.22 24.54 -2.80
N ASP A 370 3.49 24.88 -2.71
CA ASP A 370 4.47 24.51 -3.73
C ASP A 370 4.69 22.97 -3.73
N ILE A 371 5.44 22.48 -4.71
CA ILE A 371 5.58 21.04 -4.91
C ILE A 371 6.43 20.38 -3.84
N ASP A 372 7.41 21.10 -3.28
CA ASP A 372 8.23 20.58 -2.19
C ASP A 372 7.37 20.44 -0.93
N SER A 373 6.67 21.50 -0.54
CA SER A 373 5.73 21.49 0.60
C SER A 373 4.67 20.39 0.45
N TYR A 374 4.07 20.26 -0.75
CA TYR A 374 3.04 19.26 -0.96
C TYR A 374 3.56 17.81 -0.91
N THR A 375 4.73 17.55 -1.52
CA THR A 375 5.34 16.21 -1.48
C THR A 375 5.78 15.83 -0.06
N THR A 376 6.15 16.80 0.78
CA THR A 376 6.36 16.57 2.22
C THR A 376 5.07 16.14 2.91
N ILE A 377 3.97 16.85 2.71
CA ILE A 377 2.67 16.51 3.33
C ILE A 377 2.24 15.08 3.01
N ILE A 378 2.29 14.66 1.73
CA ILE A 378 1.87 13.31 1.37
C ILE A 378 2.87 12.23 1.83
N ALA A 379 4.16 12.55 1.97
CA ALA A 379 5.15 11.64 2.53
C ALA A 379 4.96 11.46 4.05
N ASP A 380 4.63 12.53 4.77
CA ASP A 380 4.29 12.46 6.20
C ASP A 380 3.00 11.67 6.43
N SER A 381 1.98 11.86 5.57
CA SER A 381 0.78 11.03 5.59
C SER A 381 1.08 9.54 5.33
N ALA A 382 1.98 9.23 4.40
CA ALA A 382 2.42 7.85 4.15
C ALA A 382 3.14 7.26 5.38
N ALA A 383 3.99 8.05 6.02
CA ALA A 383 4.68 7.66 7.26
C ALA A 383 3.68 7.40 8.40
N SER A 384 2.69 8.28 8.57
CA SER A 384 1.62 8.10 9.55
C SER A 384 0.82 6.82 9.30
N PHE A 385 0.53 6.51 8.04
CA PHE A 385 -0.13 5.27 7.66
C PHE A 385 0.68 4.02 8.07
N VAL A 386 1.99 4.03 7.82
CA VAL A 386 2.92 2.96 8.23
C VAL A 386 2.98 2.82 9.75
N LEU A 387 3.01 3.94 10.48
CA LEU A 387 2.99 3.95 11.95
C LEU A 387 1.69 3.33 12.50
N GLN A 388 0.55 3.59 11.87
CA GLN A 388 -0.72 3.00 12.28
C GLN A 388 -0.76 1.49 12.01
N LEU A 389 -0.31 1.04 10.83
CA LEU A 389 -0.14 -0.40 10.57
C LEU A 389 0.76 -1.09 11.60
N TYR A 390 1.87 -0.44 11.97
CA TYR A 390 2.74 -0.91 13.04
C TYR A 390 2.01 -1.00 14.38
N GLY A 391 1.20 0.02 14.71
CA GLY A 391 0.33 0.04 15.88
C GLY A 391 -0.68 -1.11 15.91
N TYR A 392 -1.19 -1.55 14.75
CA TYR A 392 -2.08 -2.71 14.62
C TYR A 392 -1.35 -4.06 14.63
N GLY A 393 -0.02 -4.07 14.77
CA GLY A 393 0.77 -5.29 14.91
C GLY A 393 1.56 -5.69 13.66
N ALA A 394 1.44 -4.98 12.54
CA ALA A 394 2.23 -5.27 11.36
C ALA A 394 3.72 -5.00 11.65
N ARG A 395 4.60 -5.88 11.18
CA ARG A 395 6.05 -5.74 11.38
C ARG A 395 6.85 -5.69 10.09
N ARG A 396 6.32 -6.25 9.01
CA ARG A 396 6.93 -6.25 7.68
C ARG A 396 6.06 -5.40 6.76
N ILE A 397 6.53 -4.19 6.44
CA ILE A 397 5.75 -3.22 5.65
C ILE A 397 6.57 -2.76 4.45
N GLY A 398 6.08 -3.03 3.25
CA GLY A 398 6.61 -2.46 2.02
C GLY A 398 5.76 -1.28 1.56
N VAL A 399 6.39 -0.16 1.20
CA VAL A 399 5.70 0.99 0.62
C VAL A 399 6.25 1.25 -0.78
N ILE A 400 5.38 1.17 -1.77
CA ILE A 400 5.72 1.39 -3.17
C ILE A 400 5.67 2.88 -3.48
N GLY A 401 6.76 3.40 -4.05
CA GLY A 401 6.83 4.77 -4.57
C GLY A 401 5.94 4.99 -5.80
N THR A 402 5.95 6.20 -6.35
CA THR A 402 5.25 6.50 -7.60
C THR A 402 6.10 6.11 -8.82
N PRO A 403 5.49 5.69 -9.94
CA PRO A 403 6.19 5.47 -11.21
C PRO A 403 6.60 6.82 -11.84
N PRO A 404 7.28 6.84 -13.01
CA PRO A 404 7.41 8.06 -13.82
C PRO A 404 6.04 8.51 -14.35
N LEU A 405 5.26 9.18 -13.49
CA LEU A 405 3.86 9.56 -13.74
C LEU A 405 3.71 10.46 -14.97
N GLY A 406 4.70 11.28 -15.28
CA GLY A 406 4.71 12.08 -16.51
C GLY A 406 4.74 11.25 -17.79
N CYS A 407 5.11 9.98 -17.71
CA CYS A 407 5.21 9.06 -18.84
C CYS A 407 4.01 8.12 -19.00
N VAL A 408 2.99 8.21 -18.13
CA VAL A 408 1.74 7.44 -18.38
C VAL A 408 0.98 8.06 -19.56
N PRO A 409 0.25 7.27 -20.37
CA PRO A 409 -0.29 7.77 -21.64
C PRO A 409 -1.20 9.01 -21.51
N SER A 410 -1.97 9.11 -20.42
CA SER A 410 -2.84 10.25 -20.14
C SER A 410 -2.10 11.58 -19.93
N GLN A 411 -0.83 11.51 -19.51
CA GLN A 411 0.00 12.70 -19.21
C GLN A 411 0.92 13.10 -20.36
N ARG A 412 1.10 12.23 -21.38
CA ARG A 412 1.94 12.54 -22.56
C ARG A 412 1.32 13.60 -23.48
N LEU A 413 0.00 13.77 -23.46
CA LEU A 413 -0.71 14.55 -24.48
C LEU A 413 -0.85 16.05 -24.23
N LYS A 414 -0.23 16.62 -23.19
CA LYS A 414 -0.42 18.06 -22.90
C LYS A 414 0.54 19.01 -23.62
N LYS A 415 1.70 18.57 -24.16
CA LYS A 415 2.73 19.52 -24.68
C LYS A 415 3.57 19.06 -25.90
N LYS A 416 3.16 18.04 -26.68
CA LYS A 416 4.06 17.36 -27.67
C LYS A 416 5.38 16.83 -27.06
N LYS A 417 5.47 16.75 -25.73
CA LYS A 417 6.59 16.16 -25.01
C LYS A 417 6.39 14.64 -24.93
N ILE A 418 7.49 13.90 -24.86
CA ILE A 418 7.46 12.45 -24.67
C ILE A 418 6.87 12.13 -23.28
N CYS A 419 7.29 12.86 -22.24
CA CYS A 419 6.75 12.79 -20.87
C CYS A 419 6.54 14.20 -20.27
N ASN A 420 5.72 14.29 -19.22
CA ASN A 420 5.58 15.52 -18.42
C ASN A 420 6.67 15.59 -17.33
N GLU A 421 7.73 16.34 -17.61
CA GLU A 421 8.89 16.44 -16.71
C GLU A 421 8.59 17.06 -15.34
N GLU A 422 7.66 18.01 -15.25
CA GLU A 422 7.27 18.59 -13.95
C GLU A 422 6.64 17.54 -13.03
N LEU A 423 5.85 16.63 -13.61
CA LEU A 423 5.20 15.55 -12.89
C LEU A 423 6.20 14.43 -12.55
N ASN A 424 7.16 14.13 -13.43
CA ASN A 424 8.24 13.20 -13.12
C ASN A 424 9.14 13.73 -11.98
N TYR A 425 9.45 15.02 -11.99
CA TYR A 425 10.18 15.67 -10.90
C TYR A 425 9.43 15.55 -9.57
N ALA A 426 8.12 15.81 -9.56
CA ALA A 426 7.27 15.63 -8.39
C ALA A 426 7.27 14.18 -7.87
N SER A 427 7.18 13.20 -8.77
CA SER A 427 7.28 11.77 -8.44
C SER A 427 8.61 11.45 -7.75
N GLN A 428 9.73 11.90 -8.32
CA GLN A 428 11.06 11.67 -7.73
C GLN A 428 11.19 12.34 -6.36
N LEU A 429 10.72 13.59 -6.21
CA LEU A 429 10.79 14.32 -4.96
C LEU A 429 9.99 13.62 -3.85
N PHE A 430 8.76 13.18 -4.14
CA PHE A 430 7.98 12.36 -3.22
C PHE A 430 8.69 11.05 -2.86
N ASN A 431 9.20 10.33 -3.86
CA ASN A 431 9.88 9.05 -3.67
C ASN A 431 11.13 9.19 -2.81
N SER A 432 11.94 10.24 -3.01
CA SER A 432 13.12 10.51 -2.18
C SER A 432 12.76 10.79 -0.72
N LYS A 433 11.70 11.57 -0.47
CA LYS A 433 11.20 11.83 0.89
C LYS A 433 10.71 10.57 1.56
N LEU A 434 9.96 9.75 0.83
CA LEU A 434 9.44 8.48 1.31
C LEU A 434 10.56 7.49 1.69
N LEU A 435 11.59 7.36 0.83
CA LEU A 435 12.77 6.54 1.11
C LEU A 435 13.47 6.97 2.41
N LEU A 436 13.67 8.27 2.61
CA LEU A 436 14.33 8.80 3.80
C LEU A 436 13.52 8.53 5.07
N ILE A 437 12.21 8.82 5.06
CA ILE A 437 11.36 8.67 6.24
C ILE A 437 11.21 7.19 6.61
N LEU A 438 11.00 6.29 5.65
CA LEU A 438 10.90 4.85 5.92
C LEU A 438 12.21 4.27 6.45
N GLY A 439 13.35 4.72 5.92
CA GLY A 439 14.67 4.34 6.43
C GLY A 439 14.90 4.78 7.88
N GLN A 440 14.39 5.96 8.28
CA GLN A 440 14.43 6.43 9.66
C GLN A 440 13.48 5.64 10.58
N LEU A 441 12.25 5.40 10.13
CA LEU A 441 11.26 4.61 10.88
C LEU A 441 11.76 3.19 11.15
N SER A 442 12.36 2.52 10.15
CA SER A 442 12.86 1.16 10.30
C SER A 442 14.03 1.05 11.29
N LYS A 443 14.79 2.14 11.50
CA LYS A 443 15.86 2.19 12.52
C LYS A 443 15.34 2.49 13.93
N THR A 444 14.20 3.17 14.02
CA THR A 444 13.66 3.69 15.29
C THR A 444 12.68 2.73 15.93
N LEU A 445 11.89 2.01 15.12
CA LEU A 445 10.87 1.10 15.62
C LEU A 445 11.42 -0.33 15.79
N PRO A 446 11.25 -0.93 16.98
CA PRO A 446 11.80 -2.25 17.26
C PRO A 446 11.01 -3.35 16.54
N ASN A 447 11.73 -4.43 16.21
CA ASN A 447 11.19 -5.65 15.60
C ASN A 447 10.41 -5.38 14.29
N SER A 448 10.79 -4.35 13.54
CA SER A 448 10.13 -3.99 12.29
C SER A 448 11.09 -3.85 11.12
N THR A 449 10.57 -4.18 9.95
CA THR A 449 11.20 -4.03 8.65
C THR A 449 10.29 -3.16 7.79
N PHE A 450 10.71 -1.91 7.53
CA PHE A 450 10.01 -1.02 6.61
C PHE A 450 10.86 -0.77 5.37
N VAL A 451 10.29 -0.98 4.20
CA VAL A 451 11.03 -1.00 2.94
C VAL A 451 10.36 -0.09 1.93
N TYR A 452 11.11 0.90 1.43
CA TYR A 452 10.74 1.61 0.20
C TYR A 452 10.99 0.69 -0.99
N MET A 453 9.98 0.56 -1.86
CA MET A 453 10.03 -0.29 -3.05
C MET A 453 9.98 0.57 -4.32
N ASP A 454 11.09 0.59 -5.06
CA ASP A 454 11.29 1.51 -6.17
C ASP A 454 10.72 1.02 -7.51
N ILE A 455 9.45 1.33 -7.76
CA ILE A 455 8.87 1.09 -9.09
C ILE A 455 9.24 2.15 -10.13
N TYR A 456 9.76 3.31 -9.70
CA TYR A 456 10.13 4.39 -10.61
C TYR A 456 11.27 3.94 -11.52
N THR A 457 12.33 3.40 -10.92
CA THR A 457 13.50 2.89 -11.66
C THR A 457 13.12 1.71 -12.55
N ILE A 458 12.34 0.76 -12.04
CA ILE A 458 11.90 -0.43 -12.81
C ILE A 458 11.12 -0.01 -14.07
N ILE A 459 10.14 0.89 -13.92
CA ILE A 459 9.32 1.32 -15.06
C ILE A 459 10.13 2.22 -16.00
N SER A 460 11.04 3.07 -15.49
CA SER A 460 11.92 3.88 -16.33
C SER A 460 12.81 3.00 -17.23
N GLN A 461 13.39 1.92 -16.70
CA GLN A 461 14.14 0.95 -17.49
C GLN A 461 13.29 0.26 -18.57
N MET A 462 12.02 -0.07 -18.26
CA MET A 462 11.08 -0.61 -19.25
C MET A 462 10.72 0.40 -20.35
N LEU A 463 10.69 1.69 -20.04
CA LEU A 463 10.45 2.74 -21.03
C LEU A 463 11.66 2.95 -21.95
N GLU A 464 12.88 2.83 -21.41
CA GLU A 464 14.14 2.98 -22.14
C GLU A 464 14.48 1.77 -23.01
N THR A 465 14.25 0.55 -22.49
CA THR A 465 14.64 -0.72 -23.14
C THR A 465 13.46 -1.69 -23.28
N PRO A 466 12.34 -1.29 -23.91
CA PRO A 466 11.09 -2.06 -23.88
C PRO A 466 11.21 -3.48 -24.44
N ALA A 467 12.02 -3.67 -25.49
CA ALA A 467 12.26 -4.97 -26.09
C ALA A 467 12.90 -5.98 -25.11
N ALA A 468 13.76 -5.52 -24.18
CA ALA A 468 14.37 -6.38 -23.16
C ALA A 468 13.33 -6.99 -22.20
N TYR A 469 12.17 -6.35 -22.07
CA TYR A 469 11.05 -6.80 -21.25
C TYR A 469 9.90 -7.42 -22.06
N GLY A 470 10.04 -7.47 -23.40
CA GLY A 470 9.05 -8.02 -24.33
C GLY A 470 7.89 -7.07 -24.65
N PHE A 471 8.09 -5.75 -24.54
CA PHE A 471 7.11 -4.74 -24.93
C PHE A 471 7.46 -4.11 -26.28
N GLU A 472 6.45 -3.89 -27.11
CA GLU A 472 6.56 -3.20 -28.41
C GLU A 472 6.03 -1.76 -28.31
N GLU A 473 5.01 -1.52 -27.48
CA GLU A 473 4.38 -0.20 -27.32
C GLU A 473 4.32 0.20 -25.84
N THR A 474 4.99 1.32 -25.52
CA THR A 474 5.12 1.86 -24.15
C THR A 474 4.60 3.28 -23.99
N LYS A 475 4.09 3.89 -25.06
CA LYS A 475 3.62 5.28 -25.07
C LYS A 475 2.11 5.38 -25.13
N LYS A 476 1.46 4.45 -25.84
CA LYS A 476 0.01 4.43 -26.06
C LYS A 476 -0.68 3.35 -25.20
N PRO A 477 -1.93 3.58 -24.78
CA PRO A 477 -2.71 2.54 -24.12
C PRO A 477 -3.19 1.50 -25.14
N CYS A 478 -3.28 0.24 -24.73
CA CYS A 478 -3.92 -0.80 -25.52
C CYS A 478 -5.43 -0.53 -25.68
N CYS A 479 -6.08 -0.09 -24.60
CA CYS A 479 -7.46 0.32 -24.55
C CYS A 479 -7.60 1.82 -24.84
N LYS A 480 -7.99 2.16 -26.07
CA LYS A 480 -8.08 3.55 -26.54
C LYS A 480 -9.48 4.11 -26.40
N THR A 481 -9.62 5.28 -25.78
CA THR A 481 -10.87 6.03 -25.71
C THR A 481 -10.95 7.06 -26.84
N GLY A 482 -11.67 6.73 -27.93
CA GLY A 482 -11.95 7.67 -29.04
C GLY A 482 -10.72 8.20 -29.80
N LEU A 483 -10.97 9.06 -30.80
CA LEU A 483 -10.01 9.52 -31.81
C LEU A 483 -8.84 10.37 -31.27
N LEU A 484 -8.88 10.79 -30.00
CA LEU A 484 -7.91 11.72 -29.37
C LEU A 484 -7.28 11.14 -28.09
N SER A 485 -7.01 9.83 -28.08
CA SER A 485 -6.88 8.97 -26.89
C SER A 485 -5.88 9.44 -25.81
N ALA A 486 -6.39 9.93 -24.69
CA ALA A 486 -5.74 9.97 -23.36
C ALA A 486 -6.76 9.97 -22.21
N GLY A 487 -7.94 9.35 -22.39
CA GLY A 487 -8.82 9.11 -21.25
C GLY A 487 -8.13 8.21 -20.21
N ALA A 488 -8.28 8.53 -18.93
CA ALA A 488 -7.63 7.76 -17.86
C ALA A 488 -8.12 6.29 -17.83
N LEU A 489 -9.42 6.07 -18.05
CA LEU A 489 -10.05 4.75 -18.00
C LEU A 489 -10.63 4.32 -19.34
N CYS A 490 -10.81 3.02 -19.54
CA CYS A 490 -11.56 2.46 -20.66
C CYS A 490 -13.04 2.87 -20.59
N LYS A 491 -13.71 2.91 -21.76
CA LYS A 491 -15.16 3.10 -21.87
C LYS A 491 -15.81 1.79 -22.34
N LYS A 492 -16.93 1.43 -21.70
CA LYS A 492 -17.63 0.13 -21.85
C LYS A 492 -17.92 -0.30 -23.29
N SER A 493 -18.29 0.65 -24.17
CA SER A 493 -18.73 0.37 -25.54
C SER A 493 -17.91 1.06 -26.63
N THR A 494 -17.16 2.11 -26.29
CA THR A 494 -16.48 2.96 -27.29
C THR A 494 -14.98 2.75 -27.33
N SER A 495 -14.43 1.91 -26.46
CA SER A 495 -13.00 1.65 -26.43
C SER A 495 -12.57 0.71 -27.54
N LYS A 496 -11.52 1.08 -28.28
CA LYS A 496 -10.84 0.18 -29.25
C LYS A 496 -9.67 -0.51 -28.54
N ILE A 497 -9.62 -1.83 -28.61
CA ILE A 497 -8.58 -2.64 -27.99
C ILE A 497 -7.51 -2.99 -29.03
N CYS A 498 -6.25 -2.95 -28.62
CA CYS A 498 -5.13 -3.39 -29.44
C CYS A 498 -5.21 -4.91 -29.72
N PRO A 499 -4.68 -5.40 -30.85
CA PRO A 499 -4.78 -6.81 -31.20
C PRO A 499 -3.98 -7.74 -30.27
N ASN A 500 -2.91 -7.24 -29.65
CA ASN A 500 -2.07 -7.99 -28.72
C ASN A 500 -1.88 -7.21 -27.42
N THR A 501 -2.66 -7.54 -26.39
CA THR A 501 -2.57 -6.89 -25.06
C THR A 501 -1.22 -7.11 -24.39
N SER A 502 -0.51 -8.18 -24.73
CA SER A 502 0.77 -8.54 -24.09
C SER A 502 1.96 -7.77 -24.65
N SER A 503 1.85 -7.14 -25.82
CA SER A 503 2.93 -6.29 -26.35
C SER A 503 2.88 -4.84 -25.86
N TYR A 504 1.84 -4.48 -25.09
CA TYR A 504 1.64 -3.13 -24.56
C TYR A 504 2.02 -3.05 -23.07
N LEU A 505 2.73 -1.99 -22.68
CA LEU A 505 3.01 -1.70 -21.28
C LEU A 505 1.75 -1.21 -20.55
N PHE A 506 0.98 -0.32 -21.19
CA PHE A 506 -0.19 0.34 -20.60
C PHE A 506 -1.49 -0.26 -21.12
N TRP A 507 -2.40 -0.60 -20.20
CA TRP A 507 -3.74 -1.03 -20.51
C TRP A 507 -4.60 0.15 -20.93
N ASP A 508 -4.83 1.10 -20.02
CA ASP A 508 -5.56 2.33 -20.26
C ASP A 508 -4.63 3.55 -20.11
N GLY A 509 -5.19 4.75 -19.95
CA GLY A 509 -4.41 5.98 -19.88
C GLY A 509 -3.47 6.10 -18.68
N VAL A 510 -3.56 5.21 -17.68
CA VAL A 510 -2.76 5.28 -16.46
C VAL A 510 -2.25 3.90 -15.99
N HIS A 511 -3.03 2.84 -16.16
CA HIS A 511 -2.75 1.54 -15.57
C HIS A 511 -1.94 0.63 -16.52
N PRO A 512 -0.98 -0.16 -15.98
CA PRO A 512 -0.31 -1.22 -16.72
C PRO A 512 -1.23 -2.34 -17.22
N THR A 513 -0.79 -3.07 -18.25
CA THR A 513 -1.42 -4.33 -18.65
C THR A 513 -1.17 -5.46 -17.65
N GLN A 514 -1.95 -6.54 -17.70
CA GLN A 514 -1.66 -7.77 -16.95
C GLN A 514 -0.21 -8.24 -17.18
N ARG A 515 0.27 -8.18 -18.43
CA ARG A 515 1.65 -8.57 -18.78
C ARG A 515 2.67 -7.65 -18.12
N ALA A 516 2.41 -6.34 -18.10
CA ALA A 516 3.24 -5.36 -17.41
C ALA A 516 3.25 -5.57 -15.90
N TYR A 517 2.10 -5.75 -15.25
CA TYR A 517 2.05 -6.09 -13.83
C TYR A 517 2.83 -7.35 -13.50
N LYS A 518 2.72 -8.41 -14.32
CA LYS A 518 3.54 -9.63 -14.17
C LYS A 518 5.03 -9.32 -14.19
N THR A 519 5.48 -8.56 -15.18
CA THR A 519 6.91 -8.26 -15.38
C THR A 519 7.44 -7.35 -14.27
N ILE A 520 6.74 -6.26 -13.95
CA ILE A 520 7.12 -5.29 -12.91
C ILE A 520 7.26 -6.01 -11.56
N ASN A 521 6.24 -6.76 -11.15
CA ASN A 521 6.24 -7.41 -9.83
C ASN A 521 7.22 -8.58 -9.74
N LYS A 522 7.59 -9.21 -10.86
CA LYS A 522 8.67 -10.21 -10.89
C LYS A 522 10.03 -9.58 -10.57
N VAL A 523 10.30 -8.39 -11.12
CA VAL A 523 11.52 -7.63 -10.80
C VAL A 523 11.48 -7.15 -9.35
N LEU A 524 10.35 -6.55 -8.94
CA LEU A 524 10.16 -6.01 -7.59
C LEU A 524 10.38 -7.06 -6.50
N ILE A 525 9.77 -8.24 -6.63
CA ILE A 525 9.93 -9.33 -5.65
C ILE A 525 11.37 -9.84 -5.60
N LYS A 526 12.04 -9.95 -6.75
CA LYS A 526 13.45 -10.36 -6.79
C LYS A 526 14.33 -9.42 -5.96
N GLU A 527 14.02 -8.12 -6.01
CA GLU A 527 14.77 -7.08 -5.30
C GLU A 527 14.41 -7.00 -3.81
N TYR A 528 13.13 -7.11 -3.43
CA TYR A 528 12.71 -6.75 -2.06
C TYR A 528 12.25 -7.91 -1.18
N LEU A 529 11.94 -9.10 -1.73
CA LEU A 529 11.38 -10.20 -0.94
C LEU A 529 12.32 -10.70 0.16
N HIS A 530 13.62 -10.74 -0.11
CA HIS A 530 14.61 -11.17 0.87
C HIS A 530 14.71 -10.23 2.07
N VAL A 531 14.29 -8.98 1.92
CA VAL A 531 14.19 -7.99 3.02
C VAL A 531 12.87 -8.19 3.76
N LEU A 532 11.75 -8.28 3.03
CA LEU A 532 10.41 -8.42 3.62
C LEU A 532 10.18 -9.77 4.32
N SER A 533 10.97 -10.80 4.01
CA SER A 533 10.84 -12.13 4.61
C SER A 533 11.61 -12.30 5.93
N LYS A 534 12.44 -11.31 6.31
CA LYS A 534 13.12 -11.25 7.61
C LYS A 534 12.12 -10.78 8.66
#